data_AF-A0A359E6V7-F1
#
_entry.id   AF-A0A359E6V7-F1
#
_cell.length_a   1.000
_cell.length_b   1.000
_cell.length_c   1.000
_cell.angle_alpha   90.00
_cell.angle_beta   90.00
_cell.angle_gamma   90.00
#
_symmetry.space_group_name_H-M   'P 1'
#
loop_
_entity.id
_entity.type
_entity.pdbx_description
1 polymer ?
#
loop_
_entity_poly.entity_id
_entity_poly.type
_entity_poly.pdbx_seq_one_letter_code
_entity_poly.pdbx_strand_id
1 'polypeptide(L)'
;AIPFRTDKSNKSSEYARNFLRNEFTPKMDSLFPGWEKNILSLTEHAQTFEASMNILADQVSSSNFIHREKFNELPAILKTAVLKTILDQVGLEGEYSKGQLKELAEVDSLQTGKKLRIGNVLLIRDRNEIRIEPDKE
;
A
#
# COMPACT_ATOMS: atom_id res chain seq x y z
N ALA A 1 -10.72 26.07 -36.43
CA ALA A 1 -10.79 26.02 -34.96
C ALA A 1 -11.91 25.06 -34.58
N ILE A 2 -11.66 24.11 -33.68
CA ILE A 2 -12.69 23.19 -33.20
C ILE A 2 -13.50 23.92 -32.12
N PRO A 3 -14.82 24.14 -32.28
CA PRO A 3 -15.62 24.80 -31.26
C PRO A 3 -15.76 23.88 -30.03
N PHE A 4 -15.30 24.34 -28.87
CA PHE A 4 -15.52 23.66 -27.60
C PHE A 4 -16.49 24.46 -26.73
N ARG A 5 -17.32 23.75 -25.96
CA ARG A 5 -18.32 24.35 -25.07
C ARG A 5 -17.82 24.29 -23.63
N THR A 6 -17.64 25.45 -23.01
CA THR A 6 -17.29 25.53 -21.58
C THR A 6 -18.54 25.23 -20.74
N ASP A 7 -18.57 24.05 -20.13
CA ASP A 7 -19.63 23.66 -19.19
C ASP A 7 -19.57 24.52 -17.91
N LYS A 8 -20.73 25.00 -17.44
CA LYS A 8 -20.86 25.81 -16.21
C LYS A 8 -20.49 25.01 -14.95
N SER A 9 -20.64 23.69 -14.97
CA SER A 9 -20.24 22.80 -13.86
C SER A 9 -18.75 22.87 -13.53
N ASN A 10 -17.90 23.24 -14.49
CA ASN A 10 -16.45 23.39 -14.30
C ASN A 10 -16.05 24.58 -13.41
N LYS A 11 -16.99 25.49 -13.13
CA LYS A 11 -16.77 26.69 -12.32
C LYS A 11 -17.14 26.52 -10.85
N SER A 12 -17.85 25.44 -10.47
CA SER A 12 -18.18 25.14 -9.08
C SER A 12 -17.06 24.33 -8.43
N SER A 13 -16.58 24.76 -7.26
CA SER A 13 -15.58 24.05 -6.44
C SER A 13 -16.20 23.03 -5.49
N GLU A 14 -17.51 22.77 -5.56
CA GLU A 14 -18.18 21.81 -4.66
C GLU A 14 -17.62 20.38 -4.79
N TYR A 15 -17.09 20.03 -5.97
CA TYR A 15 -16.39 18.77 -6.18
C TYR A 15 -14.90 18.92 -5.85
N ALA A 16 -14.35 17.95 -5.11
CA ALA A 16 -12.94 17.93 -4.68
C ALA A 16 -11.96 18.19 -5.85
N ARG A 17 -12.21 17.59 -7.02
CA ARG A 17 -11.39 17.82 -8.22
C ARG A 17 -11.43 19.29 -8.70
N ASN A 18 -12.62 19.89 -8.70
CA ASN A 18 -12.77 21.28 -9.12
C ASN A 18 -12.16 22.24 -8.11
N PHE A 19 -12.29 21.97 -6.81
CA PHE A 19 -11.57 22.69 -5.76
C PHE A 19 -10.05 22.63 -5.97
N LEU A 20 -9.52 21.43 -6.21
CA LEU A 20 -8.10 21.23 -6.47
C LEU A 20 -7.64 22.11 -7.65
N ARG A 21 -8.36 22.05 -8.78
CA ARG A 21 -8.01 22.81 -9.99
C ARG A 21 -8.18 24.32 -9.84
N ASN A 22 -9.32 24.77 -9.31
CA ASN A 22 -9.75 26.16 -9.40
C ASN A 22 -9.26 27.02 -8.23
N GLU A 23 -8.98 26.41 -7.07
CA GLU A 23 -8.60 27.14 -5.85
C GLU A 23 -7.24 26.72 -5.30
N PHE A 24 -6.99 25.42 -5.17
CA PHE A 24 -5.76 24.92 -4.57
C PHE A 24 -4.56 25.14 -5.48
N THR A 25 -4.60 24.67 -6.73
CA THR A 25 -3.49 24.78 -7.69
C THR A 25 -3.01 26.23 -7.86
N PRO A 26 -3.88 27.23 -8.11
CA PRO A 26 -3.41 28.61 -8.26
C PRO A 26 -2.71 29.18 -7.01
N LYS A 27 -3.20 28.82 -5.81
CA LYS A 27 -2.56 29.23 -4.55
C LYS A 27 -1.21 28.55 -4.36
N MET A 28 -1.12 27.26 -4.68
CA MET A 28 0.12 26.48 -4.57
C MET A 28 1.17 26.92 -5.58
N ASP A 29 0.79 27.25 -6.82
CA ASP A 29 1.72 27.76 -7.82
C ASP A 29 2.33 29.11 -7.40
N SER A 30 1.55 29.95 -6.73
CA SER A 30 2.00 31.24 -6.20
C SER A 30 2.99 31.07 -5.02
N LEU A 31 2.69 30.15 -4.10
CA LEU A 31 3.52 29.94 -2.90
C LEU A 31 4.74 29.04 -3.15
N PHE A 32 4.61 28.04 -4.01
CA PHE A 32 5.60 27.00 -4.27
C PHE A 32 5.72 26.73 -5.77
N PRO A 33 6.34 27.64 -6.55
CA PRO A 33 6.49 27.45 -7.98
C PRO A 33 7.16 26.11 -8.33
N GLY A 34 6.51 25.32 -9.20
CA GLY A 34 7.01 24.02 -9.65
C GLY A 34 6.68 22.83 -8.74
N TRP A 35 5.87 23.00 -7.70
CA TRP A 35 5.43 21.90 -6.82
C TRP A 35 4.81 20.73 -7.57
N GLU A 36 4.04 20.99 -8.65
CA GLU A 36 3.42 19.93 -9.46
C GLU A 36 4.48 19.00 -10.06
N LYS A 37 5.56 19.56 -10.62
CA LYS A 37 6.67 18.77 -11.16
C LYS A 37 7.37 17.97 -10.07
N ASN A 38 7.55 18.56 -8.89
CA ASN A 38 8.15 17.87 -7.76
C ASN A 38 7.26 16.69 -7.30
N ILE A 39 5.94 16.86 -7.27
CA ILE A 39 5.02 15.76 -6.97
C ILE A 39 5.08 14.69 -8.05
N LEU A 40 5.12 15.07 -9.33
CA LEU A 40 5.25 14.09 -10.42
C LEU A 40 6.56 13.29 -10.33
N SER A 41 7.66 13.89 -9.89
CA SER A 41 8.91 13.14 -9.65
C SER A 41 8.80 12.13 -8.49
N LEU A 42 7.86 12.32 -7.55
CA LEU A 42 7.62 11.32 -6.50
C LEU A 42 7.03 10.03 -7.09
N THR A 43 6.35 10.09 -8.24
CA THR A 43 5.84 8.89 -8.91
C THR A 43 6.97 7.96 -9.33
N GLU A 44 8.08 8.48 -9.85
CA GLU A 44 9.25 7.67 -10.22
C GLU A 44 9.89 7.01 -8.99
N HIS A 45 10.00 7.76 -7.90
CA HIS A 45 10.48 7.22 -6.62
C HIS A 45 9.54 6.15 -6.05
N ALA A 46 8.22 6.36 -6.15
CA ALA A 46 7.23 5.38 -5.71
C ALA A 46 7.33 4.08 -6.52
N GLN A 47 7.49 4.16 -7.84
CA GLN A 47 7.69 2.98 -8.70
C GLN A 47 8.96 2.21 -8.32
N THR A 48 10.06 2.94 -8.05
CA THR A 48 11.32 2.32 -7.61
C THR A 48 11.15 1.63 -6.26
N PHE A 49 10.42 2.27 -5.34
CA PHE A 49 10.11 1.71 -4.04
C PHE A 49 9.24 0.45 -4.15
N GLU A 50 8.18 0.47 -4.95
CA GLU A 50 7.31 -0.68 -5.22
C GLU A 50 8.09 -1.85 -5.82
N ALA A 51 8.93 -1.61 -6.82
CA ALA A 51 9.79 -2.64 -7.41
C ALA A 51 10.74 -3.25 -6.37
N SER A 52 11.31 -2.42 -5.49
CA SER A 52 12.18 -2.89 -4.41
C SER A 52 11.41 -3.74 -3.39
N MET A 53 10.19 -3.35 -3.05
CA MET A 53 9.34 -4.12 -2.12
C MET A 53 8.90 -5.45 -2.73
N ASN A 54 8.62 -5.51 -4.04
CA ASN A 54 8.32 -6.76 -4.73
C ASN A 54 9.49 -7.75 -4.65
N ILE A 55 10.73 -7.28 -4.89
CA ILE A 55 11.92 -8.13 -4.78
C ILE A 55 12.07 -8.69 -3.35
N LEU A 56 11.89 -7.84 -2.34
CA LEU A 56 11.98 -8.28 -0.94
C LEU A 56 10.85 -9.24 -0.57
N ALA A 57 9.63 -8.99 -1.04
CA ALA A 57 8.48 -9.88 -0.85
C ALA A 57 8.76 -11.27 -1.43
N ASP A 58 9.28 -11.35 -2.66
CA ASP A 58 9.62 -12.60 -3.33
C ASP A 58 10.78 -13.36 -2.64
N GLN A 59 11.67 -12.65 -1.95
CA GLN A 59 12.77 -13.27 -1.18
C GLN A 59 12.28 -13.94 0.11
N VAL A 60 11.29 -13.33 0.77
CA VAL A 60 10.81 -13.74 2.10
C VAL A 60 9.49 -14.50 2.07
N SER A 61 8.85 -14.62 0.91
CA SER A 61 7.58 -15.32 0.77
C SER A 61 7.52 -16.21 -0.46
N SER A 62 6.51 -17.07 -0.49
CA SER A 62 6.06 -17.86 -1.61
C SER A 62 4.55 -17.70 -1.74
N SER A 63 3.95 -18.26 -2.78
CA SER A 63 2.53 -18.04 -3.14
C SER A 63 1.52 -18.25 -2.00
N ASN A 64 1.82 -19.07 -1.00
CA ASN A 64 0.92 -19.40 0.09
C ASN A 64 1.56 -19.32 1.49
N PHE A 65 2.80 -18.84 1.62
CA PHE A 65 3.41 -18.69 2.94
C PHE A 65 4.55 -17.67 2.99
N ILE A 66 4.84 -17.17 4.19
CA ILE A 66 5.95 -16.27 4.49
C ILE A 66 6.99 -17.03 5.31
N HIS A 67 8.25 -17.01 4.88
CA HIS A 67 9.38 -17.57 5.60
C HIS A 67 9.71 -16.69 6.81
N ARG A 68 9.47 -17.19 8.03
CA ARG A 68 9.57 -16.38 9.26
C ARG A 68 10.99 -15.88 9.50
N GLU A 69 11.99 -16.75 9.41
CA GLU A 69 13.41 -16.38 9.60
C GLU A 69 13.85 -15.26 8.64
N LYS A 70 13.62 -15.44 7.33
CA LYS A 70 13.98 -14.43 6.33
C LYS A 70 13.22 -13.11 6.53
N PHE A 71 11.93 -13.19 6.86
CA PHE A 71 11.13 -12.00 7.15
C PHE A 71 11.63 -11.28 8.40
N ASN A 72 12.12 -12.02 9.40
CA ASN A 72 12.63 -11.44 10.64
C ASN A 72 13.98 -10.76 10.50
N GLU A 73 14.82 -11.23 9.59
CA GLU A 73 16.10 -10.62 9.22
C GLU A 73 15.91 -9.25 8.55
N LEU A 74 14.72 -8.97 8.00
CA LEU A 74 14.43 -7.66 7.43
C LEU A 74 14.48 -6.57 8.51
N PRO A 75 15.03 -5.37 8.18
CA PRO A 75 14.94 -4.20 9.02
C PRO A 75 13.48 -3.90 9.41
N ALA A 76 13.25 -3.54 10.68
CA ALA A 76 11.91 -3.30 11.21
C ALA A 76 11.09 -2.28 10.39
N ILE A 77 11.77 -1.27 9.83
CA ILE A 77 11.15 -0.24 8.97
C ILE A 77 10.58 -0.80 7.66
N LEU A 78 11.12 -1.91 7.16
CA LEU A 78 10.70 -2.55 5.91
C LEU A 78 9.61 -3.61 6.12
N LYS A 79 9.56 -4.24 7.29
CA LYS A 79 8.62 -5.35 7.57
C LYS A 79 7.18 -5.03 7.22
N THR A 80 6.69 -3.85 7.61
CA THR A 80 5.32 -3.42 7.31
C THR A 80 5.08 -3.22 5.82
N ALA A 81 6.04 -2.63 5.10
CA ALA A 81 5.91 -2.37 3.66
C ALA A 81 6.00 -3.67 2.85
N VAL A 82 6.94 -4.56 3.19
CA VAL A 82 7.09 -5.87 2.55
C VAL A 82 5.85 -6.73 2.82
N LEU A 83 5.35 -6.75 4.05
CA LEU A 83 4.12 -7.47 4.37
C LEU A 83 2.93 -6.94 3.58
N LYS A 84 2.78 -5.61 3.48
CA LYS A 84 1.76 -4.97 2.65
C LYS A 84 1.83 -5.51 1.22
N THR A 85 3.02 -5.50 0.63
CA THR A 85 3.25 -6.00 -0.74
C THR A 85 2.88 -7.48 -0.89
N ILE A 86 3.25 -8.35 0.07
CA ILE A 86 2.87 -9.77 0.05
C ILE A 86 1.35 -9.94 0.07
N LEU A 87 0.66 -9.18 0.94
CA LEU A 87 -0.81 -9.24 1.03
C LEU A 87 -1.49 -8.74 -0.25
N ASP A 88 -0.95 -7.70 -0.87
CA ASP A 88 -1.47 -7.18 -2.14
C ASP A 88 -1.26 -8.20 -3.28
N GLN A 89 -0.12 -8.89 -3.32
CA GLN A 89 0.17 -9.95 -4.31
C GLN A 89 -0.80 -11.14 -4.22
N VAL A 90 -1.36 -11.42 -3.04
CA VAL A 90 -2.39 -12.46 -2.85
C VAL A 90 -3.83 -11.93 -3.00
N GLY A 91 -3.99 -10.66 -3.40
CA GLY A 91 -5.29 -10.06 -3.75
C GLY A 91 -6.03 -9.37 -2.60
N LEU A 92 -5.35 -9.01 -1.51
CA LEU A 92 -5.95 -8.36 -0.33
C LEU A 92 -5.77 -6.84 -0.30
N GLU A 93 -5.60 -6.24 -1.48
CA GLU A 93 -5.34 -4.80 -1.59
C GLU A 93 -6.47 -3.99 -0.93
N GLY A 94 -6.12 -3.23 0.11
CA GLY A 94 -7.08 -2.41 0.86
C GLY A 94 -7.92 -3.16 1.90
N GLU A 95 -7.72 -4.47 2.10
CA GLU A 95 -8.48 -5.28 3.06
C GLU A 95 -7.86 -5.32 4.47
N TYR A 96 -6.71 -4.65 4.65
CA TYR A 96 -6.01 -4.57 5.94
C TYR A 96 -5.91 -3.13 6.45
N SER A 97 -6.00 -2.98 7.78
CA SER A 97 -5.71 -1.74 8.49
C SER A 97 -4.23 -1.61 8.83
N LYS A 98 -3.79 -0.37 9.09
CA LYS A 98 -2.44 -0.09 9.60
C LYS A 98 -2.15 -0.82 10.93
N GLY A 99 -3.17 -1.03 11.76
CA GLY A 99 -3.06 -1.78 13.01
C GLY A 99 -2.76 -3.26 12.78
N GLN A 100 -3.52 -3.89 11.88
CA GLN A 100 -3.32 -5.30 11.50
C GLN A 100 -1.93 -5.53 10.88
N LEU A 101 -1.47 -4.63 10.00
CA LEU A 101 -0.13 -4.72 9.44
C LEU A 101 0.98 -4.64 10.50
N LYS A 102 0.79 -3.82 11.54
CA LYS A 102 1.76 -3.74 12.64
C LYS A 102 1.77 -4.99 13.50
N GLU A 103 0.59 -5.49 13.86
CA GLU A 103 0.45 -6.73 14.62
C GLU A 103 1.11 -7.91 13.90
N LEU A 104 0.93 -7.99 12.58
CA LEU A 104 1.60 -9.00 11.75
C LEU A 104 3.08 -8.75 11.58
N ALA A 105 3.54 -7.50 11.46
CA ALA A 105 4.97 -7.22 11.36
C ALA A 105 5.75 -7.71 12.60
N GLU A 106 5.06 -7.89 13.73
CA GLU A 106 5.56 -8.51 14.95
C GLU A 106 5.31 -10.04 14.98
N VAL A 107 5.42 -10.74 13.84
CA VAL A 107 5.17 -12.20 13.71
C VAL A 107 5.77 -13.03 14.84
N ASP A 108 7.00 -12.70 15.26
CA ASP A 108 7.72 -13.45 16.30
C ASP A 108 7.04 -13.38 17.67
N SER A 109 6.32 -12.30 17.98
CA SER A 109 5.58 -12.15 19.23
C SER A 109 4.23 -12.88 19.20
N LEU A 110 3.73 -13.25 18.02
CA LEU A 110 2.47 -13.98 17.87
C LEU A 110 2.63 -15.41 18.38
N GLN A 111 1.78 -15.87 19.29
CA GLN A 111 1.80 -17.27 19.73
C GLN A 111 1.61 -18.22 18.53
N THR A 112 2.33 -19.35 18.53
CA THR A 112 2.14 -20.40 17.51
C THR A 112 0.69 -20.87 17.50
N GLY A 113 0.10 -21.04 16.31
CA GLY A 113 -1.31 -21.38 16.16
C GLY A 113 -2.28 -20.18 16.27
N LYS A 114 -1.79 -18.97 16.58
CA LYS A 114 -2.61 -17.76 16.45
C LYS A 114 -3.03 -17.59 14.99
N LYS A 115 -4.32 -17.33 14.82
CA LYS A 115 -4.96 -17.08 13.52
C LYS A 115 -5.31 -15.60 13.46
N LEU A 116 -4.84 -14.91 12.42
CA LEU A 116 -5.29 -13.56 12.13
C LEU A 116 -6.11 -13.57 10.84
N ARG A 117 -7.33 -13.06 10.92
CA ARG A 117 -8.20 -12.89 9.75
C ARG A 117 -7.95 -11.51 9.13
N ILE A 118 -7.72 -11.49 7.82
CA ILE A 118 -7.65 -10.28 7.01
C ILE A 118 -8.48 -10.54 5.78
N GLY A 119 -9.55 -9.76 5.60
CA GLY A 119 -10.41 -9.98 4.45
C GLY A 119 -10.98 -11.40 4.42
N ASN A 120 -10.78 -12.06 3.29
CA ASN A 120 -11.14 -13.45 3.04
C ASN A 120 -10.00 -14.46 3.25
N VAL A 121 -8.90 -14.08 3.89
CA VAL A 121 -7.80 -15.00 4.23
C VAL A 121 -7.56 -15.09 5.73
N LEU A 122 -6.93 -16.20 6.08
CA LEU A 122 -6.48 -16.52 7.42
C LEU A 122 -4.96 -16.71 7.40
N LEU A 123 -4.26 -15.89 8.18
CA LEU A 123 -2.83 -16.02 8.43
C LEU A 123 -2.61 -16.88 9.66
N ILE A 124 -1.92 -18.01 9.49
CA ILE A 124 -1.65 -18.97 10.56
C ILE A 124 -0.15 -19.06 10.79
N ARG A 125 0.30 -18.84 12.03
CA ARG A 125 1.68 -19.15 12.41
C ARG A 125 1.84 -20.67 12.55
N ASP A 126 2.61 -21.28 11.65
CA ASP A 126 2.98 -22.69 11.65
C ASP A 126 4.51 -22.83 11.73
N ARG A 127 5.02 -23.10 12.92
CA ARG A 127 6.46 -23.24 13.19
C ARG A 127 7.25 -22.09 12.56
N ASN A 128 8.04 -22.34 11.52
CA ASN A 128 8.93 -21.37 10.86
C ASN A 128 8.28 -20.62 9.69
N GLU A 129 6.98 -20.78 9.50
CA GLU A 129 6.22 -20.23 8.39
C GLU A 129 4.96 -19.52 8.88
N ILE A 130 4.50 -18.53 8.12
CA ILE A 130 3.14 -18.00 8.22
C ILE A 130 2.41 -18.49 7.00
N ARG A 131 1.43 -19.37 7.17
CA ARG A 131 0.58 -19.84 6.08
C ARG A 131 -0.52 -18.82 5.79
N ILE A 132 -0.77 -18.60 4.51
CA ILE A 132 -1.87 -17.78 4.00
C ILE A 132 -2.89 -18.77 3.41
N GLU A 133 -4.04 -18.90 4.07
CA GLU A 133 -5.09 -19.81 3.64
C GLU A 133 -6.38 -19.03 3.35
N PRO A 134 -7.17 -19.42 2.33
CA PRO A 134 -8.50 -18.86 2.15
C PRO A 134 -9.37 -19.21 3.36
N ASP A 135 -10.10 -18.22 3.87
CA ASP A 135 -11.06 -18.40 4.95
C ASP A 135 -12.28 -19.12 4.39
N LYS A 136 -12.30 -20.45 4.54
CA LYS A 136 -13.42 -21.29 4.15
C LYS A 136 -14.52 -21.12 5.19
N GLU A 137 -15.52 -20.30 4.89
CA GLU A 137 -16.85 -20.40 5.51
C GLU A 137 -17.52 -21.74 5.18
#